data_AF-A0A9W6XMU5-F1
#
_entry.id   AF-A0A9W6XMU5-F1
#
_cell.length_a   1.000
_cell.length_b   1.000
_cell.length_c   1.000
_cell.angle_alpha   90.00
_cell.angle_beta   90.00
_cell.angle_gamma   90.00
#
_symmetry.space_group_name_H-M   'P 1'
#
loop_
_entity.id
_entity.type
_entity.pdbx_description
1 polymer ?
#
loop_
_entity_poly.entity_id
_entity_poly.type
_entity_poly.pdbx_seq_one_letter_code
_entity_poly.pdbx_strand_id
1 'polypeptide(L)'
;MLADLDPEGDSLTAAARKRMTPAHYAALYGSAREVETLLLCLTRVFGDLEELVELGAANPLNVADQSGMTSLYIAGRAIVSHAGETGGNIDESEVAAVNDSLDIRDAKVQLLLDHGGRLFAPGFLVRAFAASSSRPPHVILPRPVQCCLQMWLIEDRSRQEQPEDEEIAADSDDTSKQSLTELCVQWIACVTCLGPSATLLAAVACAGYAQEVFPALLDLPLRRPDCPALLHRLHKFAEHGRNEHPLLLQLHDELFEAWQELPGYV
;
A
#
# COMPACT_ATOMS: atom_id res chain seq x y z
N MET A 1 -31.23 -13.24 -0.98
CA MET A 1 -29.83 -12.74 -0.90
C MET A 1 -28.98 -13.82 -0.23
N LEU A 2 -27.67 -13.91 -0.45
CA LEU A 2 -26.83 -15.00 0.10
C LEU A 2 -26.92 -15.11 1.64
N ALA A 3 -27.07 -13.98 2.34
CA ALA A 3 -27.33 -13.93 3.79
C ALA A 3 -28.67 -14.58 4.22
N ASP A 4 -29.66 -14.69 3.33
CA ASP A 4 -30.94 -15.35 3.62
C ASP A 4 -30.85 -16.89 3.49
N LEU A 5 -29.79 -17.38 2.83
CA LEU A 5 -29.52 -18.81 2.63
C LEU A 5 -28.48 -19.35 3.62
N ASP A 6 -27.76 -18.46 4.29
CA ASP A 6 -26.74 -18.77 5.29
C ASP A 6 -26.78 -17.72 6.42
N PRO A 7 -27.67 -17.89 7.41
CA PRO A 7 -27.87 -16.92 8.48
C PRO A 7 -26.70 -16.88 9.47
N GLU A 8 -25.86 -17.91 9.51
CA GLU A 8 -24.63 -17.95 10.31
C GLU A 8 -23.46 -17.27 9.59
N GLY A 9 -23.59 -17.07 8.26
CA GLY A 9 -22.63 -16.38 7.41
C GLY A 9 -21.31 -17.13 7.20
N ASP A 10 -21.31 -18.44 7.43
CA ASP A 10 -20.16 -19.33 7.22
C ASP A 10 -19.59 -19.20 5.80
N SER A 11 -20.46 -19.02 4.82
CA SER A 11 -20.13 -18.83 3.40
C SER A 11 -19.40 -17.52 3.14
N LEU A 12 -19.62 -16.49 3.96
CA LEU A 12 -18.96 -15.18 3.81
C LEU A 12 -17.51 -15.20 4.29
N THR A 13 -17.16 -16.16 5.15
CA THR A 13 -15.79 -16.35 5.67
C THR A 13 -15.13 -17.62 5.13
N ALA A 14 -15.88 -18.46 4.40
CA ALA A 14 -15.40 -19.69 3.82
C ALA A 14 -14.16 -19.47 2.95
N ALA A 15 -13.08 -20.17 3.29
CA ALA A 15 -11.84 -20.11 2.54
C ALA A 15 -11.84 -21.19 1.44
N ALA A 16 -11.71 -20.75 0.18
CA ALA A 16 -11.64 -21.64 -0.98
C ALA A 16 -10.18 -22.00 -1.32
N ARG A 17 -9.88 -22.15 -2.61
CA ARG A 17 -8.51 -22.45 -3.11
C ARG A 17 -7.54 -21.35 -2.66
N LYS A 18 -6.32 -21.73 -2.26
CA LYS A 18 -5.29 -20.82 -1.73
C LYS A 18 -5.75 -20.01 -0.51
N ARG A 19 -6.72 -20.51 0.25
CA ARG A 19 -7.31 -19.82 1.42
C ARG A 19 -7.94 -18.47 1.09
N MET A 20 -8.35 -18.24 -0.16
CA MET A 20 -9.04 -17.01 -0.54
C MET A 20 -10.48 -17.06 -0.04
N THR A 21 -10.89 -16.03 0.70
CA THR A 21 -12.28 -15.79 1.14
C THR A 21 -13.04 -15.00 0.07
N PRO A 22 -14.39 -14.89 0.16
CA PRO A 22 -15.17 -14.01 -0.72
C PRO A 22 -14.62 -12.58 -0.82
N ALA A 23 -14.09 -12.02 0.28
CA ALA A 23 -13.47 -10.69 0.28
C ALA A 23 -12.24 -10.61 -0.65
N HIS A 24 -11.41 -11.66 -0.71
CA HIS A 24 -10.28 -11.72 -1.63
C HIS A 24 -10.74 -11.79 -3.09
N TYR A 25 -11.78 -12.57 -3.38
CA TYR A 25 -12.32 -12.67 -4.74
C TYR A 25 -12.98 -11.36 -5.19
N ALA A 26 -13.76 -10.72 -4.32
CA ALA A 26 -14.36 -9.42 -4.60
C ALA A 26 -13.30 -8.32 -4.80
N ALA A 27 -12.24 -8.31 -3.98
CA ALA A 27 -11.11 -7.40 -4.15
C ALA A 27 -10.40 -7.61 -5.50
N LEU A 28 -10.15 -8.87 -5.90
CA LEU A 28 -9.39 -9.21 -7.09
C LEU A 28 -10.18 -9.05 -8.39
N TYR A 29 -11.41 -9.57 -8.43
CA TYR A 29 -12.20 -9.71 -9.66
C TYR A 29 -13.47 -8.86 -9.67
N GLY A 30 -13.91 -8.41 -8.49
CA GLY A 30 -15.15 -7.66 -8.36
C GLY A 30 -14.99 -6.19 -8.71
N SER A 31 -16.14 -5.59 -9.00
CA SER A 31 -16.39 -4.15 -9.03
C SER A 31 -16.54 -3.58 -7.61
N ALA A 32 -16.47 -2.25 -7.48
CA ALA A 32 -16.74 -1.57 -6.21
C ALA A 32 -18.12 -1.91 -5.64
N ARG A 33 -19.14 -2.05 -6.50
CA ARG A 33 -20.50 -2.43 -6.09
C ARG A 33 -20.60 -3.85 -5.53
N GLU A 34 -19.82 -4.79 -6.06
CA GLU A 34 -19.77 -6.15 -5.53
C GLU A 34 -19.06 -6.20 -4.18
N VAL A 35 -18.01 -5.38 -4.00
CA VAL A 35 -17.37 -5.19 -2.69
C VAL A 35 -18.36 -4.58 -1.69
N GLU A 36 -19.06 -3.51 -2.05
CA GLU A 36 -20.10 -2.90 -1.23
C GLU A 36 -21.20 -3.90 -0.85
N THR A 37 -21.68 -4.69 -1.81
CA THR A 37 -22.71 -5.72 -1.56
C THR A 37 -22.20 -6.79 -0.58
N LEU A 38 -20.93 -7.19 -0.72
CA LEU A 38 -20.30 -8.13 0.23
C LEU A 38 -20.21 -7.52 1.62
N LEU A 39 -19.79 -6.26 1.75
CA LEU A 39 -19.71 -5.53 3.02
C LEU A 39 -21.08 -5.40 3.68
N LEU A 40 -22.13 -5.12 2.92
CA LEU A 40 -23.52 -5.15 3.41
C LEU A 40 -23.95 -6.54 3.90
N CYS A 41 -23.43 -7.62 3.32
CA CYS A 41 -23.69 -8.97 3.82
C CYS A 41 -22.91 -9.25 5.10
N LEU A 42 -21.64 -8.85 5.16
CA LEU A 42 -20.81 -9.00 6.35
C LEU A 42 -21.39 -8.23 7.54
N THR A 43 -21.81 -6.99 7.33
CA THR A 43 -22.40 -6.18 8.41
C THR A 43 -23.72 -6.74 8.94
N ARG A 44 -24.51 -7.40 8.09
CA ARG A 44 -25.73 -8.09 8.55
C ARG A 44 -25.44 -9.29 9.46
N VAL A 45 -24.30 -9.94 9.29
CA VAL A 45 -23.94 -11.16 10.03
C VAL A 45 -23.07 -10.85 11.25
N PHE A 46 -22.08 -9.98 11.09
CA PHE A 46 -21.02 -9.76 12.07
C PHE A 46 -21.17 -8.47 12.88
N GLY A 47 -22.18 -7.65 12.60
CA GLY A 47 -22.36 -6.38 13.28
C GLY A 47 -22.28 -5.17 12.37
N ASP A 48 -22.62 -3.99 12.88
CA ASP A 48 -22.51 -2.76 12.08
C ASP A 48 -21.05 -2.39 11.73
N LEU A 49 -20.86 -1.25 11.05
CA LEU A 49 -19.54 -0.82 10.60
C LEU A 49 -18.55 -0.62 11.75
N GLU A 50 -19.02 -0.06 12.86
CA GLU A 50 -18.20 0.23 14.04
C GLU A 50 -17.79 -1.09 14.70
N GLU A 51 -18.72 -2.03 14.83
CA GLU A 51 -18.45 -3.38 15.33
C GLU A 51 -17.40 -4.11 14.47
N LEU A 52 -17.47 -4.02 13.13
CA LEU A 52 -16.46 -4.63 12.25
C LEU A 52 -15.05 -4.05 12.46
N VAL A 53 -14.92 -2.74 12.66
CA VAL A 53 -13.63 -2.10 12.94
C VAL A 53 -13.10 -2.56 14.30
N GLU A 54 -13.96 -2.63 15.31
CA GLU A 54 -13.63 -3.08 16.67
C GLU A 54 -13.17 -4.55 16.73
N LEU A 55 -13.64 -5.40 15.82
CA LEU A 55 -13.19 -6.80 15.74
C LEU A 55 -11.68 -6.93 15.49
N GLY A 56 -11.04 -5.90 14.91
CA GLY A 56 -9.59 -5.85 14.69
C GLY A 56 -9.06 -7.12 13.98
N ALA A 57 -8.42 -8.01 14.74
CA ALA A 57 -7.87 -9.26 14.21
C ALA A 57 -8.93 -10.31 13.82
N ALA A 58 -10.13 -10.22 14.38
CA ALA A 58 -11.26 -11.08 14.04
C ALA A 58 -12.07 -10.55 12.84
N ASN A 59 -11.75 -9.35 12.34
CA ASN A 59 -12.44 -8.79 11.19
C ASN A 59 -12.20 -9.69 9.95
N PRO A 60 -13.27 -10.15 9.27
CA PRO A 60 -13.16 -11.07 8.14
C PRO A 60 -12.42 -10.50 6.92
N LEU A 61 -12.24 -9.17 6.83
CA LEU A 61 -11.42 -8.50 5.81
C LEU A 61 -9.91 -8.69 6.05
N ASN A 62 -9.51 -8.97 7.31
CA ASN A 62 -8.12 -9.07 7.74
C ASN A 62 -7.59 -10.51 7.73
N VAL A 63 -8.41 -11.45 7.27
CA VAL A 63 -8.00 -12.83 7.02
C VAL A 63 -7.00 -12.85 5.87
N ALA A 64 -5.89 -13.56 6.05
CA ALA A 64 -4.89 -13.74 5.01
C ALA A 64 -5.17 -14.94 4.10
N ASP A 65 -4.86 -14.77 2.82
CA ASP A 65 -4.71 -15.87 1.88
C ASP A 65 -3.49 -16.77 2.22
N GLN A 66 -3.23 -17.78 1.40
CA GLN A 66 -2.08 -18.68 1.57
C GLN A 66 -0.72 -17.95 1.51
N SER A 67 -0.66 -16.78 0.88
CA SER A 67 0.54 -15.94 0.72
C SER A 67 0.72 -14.95 1.88
N GLY A 68 -0.25 -14.86 2.80
CA GLY A 68 -0.25 -13.91 3.91
C GLY A 68 -0.91 -12.56 3.59
N MET A 69 -1.58 -12.44 2.45
CA MET A 69 -2.13 -11.17 1.95
C MET A 69 -3.64 -11.08 2.20
N THR A 70 -4.10 -9.91 2.59
CA THR A 70 -5.53 -9.63 2.87
C THR A 70 -6.26 -9.17 1.60
N SER A 71 -7.58 -8.97 1.71
CA SER A 71 -8.37 -8.38 0.63
C SER A 71 -7.92 -6.95 0.29
N LEU A 72 -7.54 -6.13 1.27
CA LEU A 72 -7.07 -4.76 1.02
C LEU A 72 -5.74 -4.77 0.26
N TYR A 73 -4.80 -5.64 0.62
CA TYR A 73 -3.55 -5.80 -0.13
C TYR A 73 -3.81 -6.20 -1.57
N ILE A 74 -4.73 -7.14 -1.80
CA ILE A 74 -5.09 -7.56 -3.16
C ILE A 74 -5.73 -6.39 -3.92
N ALA A 75 -6.69 -5.68 -3.32
CA ALA A 75 -7.35 -4.54 -3.96
C ALA A 75 -6.36 -3.44 -4.32
N GLY A 76 -5.54 -2.99 -3.37
CA GLY A 76 -4.57 -1.90 -3.59
C GLY A 76 -3.46 -2.22 -4.60
N ARG A 77 -3.32 -3.49 -4.98
CA ARG A 77 -2.37 -3.95 -6.01
C ARG A 77 -3.04 -4.40 -7.31
N ALA A 78 -4.37 -4.45 -7.36
CA ALA A 78 -5.10 -4.84 -8.54
C ALA A 78 -5.13 -3.67 -9.53
N ILE A 79 -4.08 -3.54 -10.33
CA ILE A 79 -4.13 -2.78 -11.58
C ILE A 79 -4.65 -3.75 -12.64
N VAL A 80 -5.76 -3.43 -13.29
CA VAL A 80 -6.23 -4.19 -14.45
C VAL A 80 -5.29 -3.84 -15.60
N SER A 81 -4.20 -4.59 -15.73
CA SER A 81 -3.30 -4.44 -16.87
C SER A 81 -4.02 -4.87 -18.14
N HIS A 82 -4.57 -3.90 -18.86
CA HIS A 82 -4.79 -4.02 -20.31
C HIS A 82 -3.52 -3.69 -21.12
N ALA A 83 -2.48 -3.17 -20.45
CA ALA A 83 -1.18 -2.90 -21.05
C ALA A 83 -0.43 -4.21 -21.33
N GLY A 84 -0.70 -4.77 -22.52
CA GLY A 84 0.22 -5.68 -23.16
C GLY A 84 1.59 -5.02 -23.28
N GLU A 85 2.63 -5.82 -23.07
CA GLU A 85 4.03 -5.49 -23.30
C GLU A 85 4.25 -4.86 -24.69
N THR A 86 4.16 -3.54 -24.79
CA THR A 86 4.55 -2.85 -26.03
C THR A 86 5.14 -1.50 -25.67
N GLY A 87 6.48 -1.41 -25.76
CA GLY A 87 7.23 -0.15 -25.69
C GLY A 87 6.97 0.71 -26.92
N GLY A 88 5.74 1.19 -27.06
CA GLY A 88 5.31 2.15 -28.07
C GLY A 88 4.50 3.26 -27.38
N ASN A 89 4.46 4.43 -28.01
CA ASN A 89 3.75 5.62 -27.52
C ASN A 89 2.36 5.24 -26.98
N ILE A 90 2.14 5.54 -25.69
CA ILE A 90 0.86 5.29 -25.02
C ILE A 90 -0.21 6.11 -25.74
N ASP A 91 -1.22 5.44 -26.28
CA ASP A 91 -2.38 6.09 -26.90
C ASP A 91 -3.23 6.75 -25.80
N GLU A 92 -3.91 7.86 -26.09
CA GLU A 92 -4.80 8.54 -25.11
C GLU A 92 -5.87 7.57 -24.57
N SER A 93 -6.29 6.61 -25.39
CA SER A 93 -7.21 5.54 -25.00
C SER A 93 -6.63 4.57 -23.96
N GLU A 94 -5.32 4.35 -23.93
CA GLU A 94 -4.67 3.48 -22.94
C GLU A 94 -4.52 4.21 -21.59
N VAL A 95 -4.20 5.51 -21.60
CA VAL A 95 -4.17 6.35 -20.39
C VAL A 95 -5.56 6.39 -19.73
N ALA A 96 -6.62 6.60 -20.52
CA ALA A 96 -8.00 6.59 -20.01
C ALA A 96 -8.37 5.25 -19.37
N ALA A 97 -8.02 4.13 -20.00
CA ALA A 97 -8.30 2.79 -19.46
C ALA A 97 -7.53 2.49 -18.17
N VAL A 98 -6.28 2.99 -18.04
CA VAL A 98 -5.50 2.87 -16.80
C VAL A 98 -6.13 3.72 -15.69
N ASN A 99 -6.53 4.96 -15.98
CA ASN A 99 -7.20 5.82 -15.00
C ASN A 99 -8.52 5.23 -14.53
N ASP A 100 -9.36 4.72 -15.43
CA ASP A 100 -10.60 4.01 -15.07
C ASP A 100 -10.31 2.80 -14.16
N SER A 101 -9.24 2.05 -14.43
CA SER A 101 -8.82 0.94 -13.56
C SER A 101 -8.36 1.42 -12.18
N LEU A 102 -7.65 2.55 -12.08
CA LEU A 102 -7.22 3.12 -10.81
C LEU A 102 -8.40 3.63 -10.00
N ASP A 103 -9.42 4.21 -10.65
CA ASP A 103 -10.62 4.70 -9.97
C ASP A 103 -11.47 3.53 -9.43
N ILE A 104 -11.59 2.44 -10.18
CA ILE A 104 -12.24 1.21 -9.70
C ILE A 104 -11.47 0.63 -8.51
N ARG A 105 -10.13 0.64 -8.59
CA ARG A 105 -9.26 0.16 -7.52
C ARG A 105 -9.44 1.01 -6.26
N ASP A 106 -9.43 2.32 -6.39
CA ASP A 106 -9.54 3.26 -5.28
C ASP A 106 -10.90 3.21 -4.61
N ALA A 107 -11.98 3.09 -5.39
CA ALA A 107 -13.31 2.88 -4.84
C ALA A 107 -13.38 1.60 -3.98
N LYS A 108 -12.76 0.50 -4.43
CA LYS A 108 -12.68 -0.74 -3.63
C LYS A 108 -11.82 -0.57 -2.38
N VAL A 109 -10.68 0.08 -2.52
CA VAL A 109 -9.75 0.35 -1.42
C VAL A 109 -10.43 1.19 -0.34
N GLN A 110 -11.12 2.27 -0.72
CA GLN A 110 -11.82 3.13 0.21
C GLN A 110 -12.90 2.35 0.98
N LEU A 111 -13.73 1.58 0.26
CA LEU A 111 -14.74 0.72 0.89
C LEU A 111 -14.13 -0.24 1.91
N LEU A 112 -12.99 -0.87 1.59
CA LEU A 112 -12.32 -1.80 2.48
C LEU A 112 -11.69 -1.10 3.70
N LEU A 113 -11.08 0.08 3.50
CA LEU A 113 -10.51 0.88 4.58
C LEU A 113 -11.60 1.36 5.55
N ASP A 114 -12.71 1.88 5.03
CA ASP A 114 -13.85 2.36 5.82
C ASP A 114 -14.43 1.25 6.72
N HIS A 115 -14.23 -0.02 6.35
CA HIS A 115 -14.70 -1.20 7.09
C HIS A 115 -13.58 -1.90 7.88
N GLY A 116 -12.47 -1.22 8.16
CA GLY A 116 -11.39 -1.71 9.02
C GLY A 116 -10.45 -2.72 8.35
N GLY A 117 -10.42 -2.74 7.02
CA GLY A 117 -9.48 -3.54 6.24
C GLY A 117 -8.03 -3.11 6.48
N ARG A 118 -7.15 -4.09 6.66
CA ARG A 118 -5.71 -3.95 6.84
C ARG A 118 -4.97 -4.54 5.65
N LEU A 119 -3.80 -4.00 5.31
CA LEU A 119 -2.91 -4.51 4.27
C LEU A 119 -2.30 -5.85 4.67
N PHE A 120 -1.91 -6.00 5.93
CA PHE A 120 -1.33 -7.23 6.42
C PHE A 120 -2.16 -7.81 7.55
N ALA A 121 -2.29 -9.14 7.54
CA ALA A 121 -2.93 -9.82 8.65
C ALA A 121 -2.15 -9.56 9.96
N PRO A 122 -2.84 -9.45 11.11
CA PRO A 122 -2.21 -9.16 12.39
C PRO A 122 -0.97 -10.02 12.69
N GLY A 123 0.09 -9.35 13.16
CA GLY A 123 1.38 -9.94 13.47
C GLY A 123 2.20 -10.41 12.26
N PHE A 124 1.72 -10.25 11.02
CA PHE A 124 2.50 -10.60 9.82
C PHE A 124 3.83 -9.83 9.76
N LEU A 125 3.77 -8.51 9.89
CA LEU A 125 4.95 -7.64 9.81
C LEU A 125 5.94 -7.92 10.94
N VAL A 126 5.46 -8.06 12.17
CA VAL A 126 6.31 -8.40 13.33
C VAL A 126 7.06 -9.71 13.11
N ARG A 127 6.35 -10.76 12.63
CA ARG A 127 6.98 -12.04 12.29
C ARG A 127 7.99 -11.90 11.14
N ALA A 128 7.65 -11.13 10.11
CA ALA A 128 8.52 -10.90 8.96
C ALA A 128 9.80 -10.16 9.35
N PHE A 129 9.69 -9.12 10.17
CA PHE A 129 10.85 -8.40 10.71
C PHE A 129 11.69 -9.26 11.64
N ALA A 130 11.06 -10.04 12.53
CA ALA A 130 11.77 -10.95 13.42
C ALA A 130 12.57 -12.02 12.66
N ALA A 131 11.99 -12.59 11.59
CA ALA A 131 12.67 -13.57 10.73
C ALA A 131 13.87 -12.97 9.97
N SER A 132 13.77 -11.71 9.55
CA SER A 132 14.85 -10.99 8.86
C SER A 132 15.95 -10.48 9.80
N SER A 133 15.65 -10.34 11.11
CA SER A 133 16.53 -9.74 12.12
C SER A 133 17.62 -10.67 12.67
N SER A 134 18.20 -11.54 11.84
CA SER A 134 19.30 -12.43 12.26
C SER A 134 20.58 -11.68 12.67
N ARG A 135 20.69 -10.38 12.33
CA ARG A 135 21.83 -9.51 12.66
C ARG A 135 21.35 -8.10 13.06
N PRO A 136 21.03 -7.84 14.34
CA PRO A 136 21.00 -6.46 14.82
C PRO A 136 22.37 -5.81 14.50
N PRO A 137 22.43 -4.57 13.95
CA PRO A 137 21.42 -3.51 14.02
C PRO A 137 20.66 -3.21 12.69
N HIS A 138 20.52 -4.17 11.78
CA HIS A 138 19.98 -3.92 10.43
C HIS A 138 18.60 -4.52 10.22
N VAL A 139 17.77 -3.85 9.42
CA VAL A 139 16.45 -4.33 9.02
C VAL A 139 16.32 -4.29 7.50
N ILE A 140 15.79 -5.37 6.94
CA ILE A 140 15.39 -5.45 5.53
C ILE A 140 13.86 -5.46 5.51
N LEU A 141 13.26 -4.60 4.68
CA LEU A 141 11.81 -4.56 4.53
C LEU A 141 11.30 -5.88 3.91
N PRO A 142 10.20 -6.45 4.42
CA PRO A 142 9.58 -7.61 3.79
C PRO A 142 9.21 -7.34 2.34
N ARG A 143 9.37 -8.34 1.46
CA ARG A 143 9.08 -8.19 0.03
C ARG A 143 7.68 -7.60 -0.27
N PRO A 144 6.60 -7.98 0.44
CA PRO A 144 5.30 -7.37 0.24
C PRO A 144 5.27 -5.85 0.48
N VAL A 145 6.00 -5.37 1.49
CA VAL A 145 6.14 -3.93 1.81
C VAL A 145 6.91 -3.21 0.71
N GLN A 146 8.03 -3.80 0.25
CA GLN A 146 8.80 -3.24 -0.87
C GLN A 146 7.93 -3.09 -2.12
N CYS A 147 7.13 -4.12 -2.46
CA CYS A 147 6.22 -4.05 -3.60
C CYS A 147 5.17 -2.95 -3.47
N CYS A 148 4.61 -2.76 -2.27
CA CYS A 148 3.67 -1.66 -2.00
C CYS A 148 4.32 -0.29 -2.23
N LEU A 149 5.47 -0.04 -1.60
CA LEU A 149 6.20 1.22 -1.74
C LEU A 149 6.62 1.48 -3.19
N GLN A 150 7.11 0.46 -3.89
CA GLN A 150 7.53 0.58 -5.29
C GLN A 150 6.37 1.01 -6.20
N MET A 151 5.16 0.53 -5.95
CA MET A 151 4.01 0.87 -6.80
C MET A 151 3.42 2.23 -6.44
N TRP A 152 3.21 2.50 -5.15
CA TRP A 152 2.42 3.64 -4.72
C TRP A 152 3.21 4.96 -4.67
N LEU A 153 4.53 4.92 -4.42
CA LEU A 153 5.34 6.15 -4.38
C LEU A 153 5.53 6.82 -5.75
N ILE A 154 5.28 6.09 -6.83
CA ILE A 154 5.41 6.60 -8.21
C ILE A 154 4.06 6.82 -8.89
N GLU A 155 2.97 6.48 -8.21
CA GLU A 155 1.63 6.48 -8.79
C GLU A 155 1.09 7.89 -9.05
N ASP A 156 1.44 8.84 -8.18
CA ASP A 156 0.97 10.24 -8.20
C ASP A 156 1.24 10.94 -9.56
N ARG A 157 2.29 10.51 -10.29
CA ARG A 157 2.65 11.02 -11.62
C ARG A 157 1.72 10.53 -12.74
N SER A 158 1.20 9.31 -12.64
CA SER A 158 0.35 8.72 -13.70
C SER A 158 -1.02 9.41 -13.81
N ARG A 159 -1.51 10.00 -12.72
CA ARG A 159 -2.76 10.77 -12.68
C ARG A 159 -2.58 12.21 -13.15
N GLN A 160 -1.35 12.72 -13.20
CA GLN A 160 -1.03 14.11 -13.54
C GLN A 160 -0.94 14.40 -15.04
N GLU A 161 -1.01 13.39 -15.93
CA GLU A 161 -0.95 13.63 -17.38
C GLU A 161 -2.26 14.23 -17.96
N GLN A 162 -3.28 14.52 -17.13
CA GLN A 162 -4.47 15.27 -17.55
C GLN A 162 -4.28 16.79 -17.34
N PRO A 163 -4.29 17.60 -18.42
CA PRO A 163 -4.04 19.03 -18.32
C PRO A 163 -5.31 19.78 -17.92
N GLU A 164 -5.54 19.93 -16.62
CA GLU A 164 -6.55 20.87 -16.11
C GLU A 164 -5.84 21.92 -15.24
N ASP A 165 -5.57 23.08 -15.87
CA ASP A 165 -4.98 24.31 -15.33
C ASP A 165 -3.47 24.29 -15.01
N GLU A 166 -2.66 24.68 -16.02
CA GLU A 166 -1.18 24.76 -15.99
C GLU A 166 -0.60 25.59 -14.83
N GLU A 167 -1.32 26.58 -14.32
CA GLU A 167 -0.80 27.51 -13.30
C GLU A 167 -0.91 26.96 -11.86
N ILE A 168 -1.90 26.10 -11.58
CA ILE A 168 -2.07 25.44 -10.26
C ILE A 168 -1.39 24.06 -10.26
N ALA A 169 -1.29 23.41 -11.44
CA ALA A 169 -0.60 22.13 -11.59
C ALA A 169 0.90 22.25 -11.30
N ALA A 170 1.56 23.31 -11.78
CA ALA A 170 3.01 23.51 -11.62
C ALA A 170 3.46 23.57 -10.15
N ASP A 171 2.74 24.32 -9.29
CA ASP A 171 3.11 24.51 -7.88
C ASP A 171 2.89 23.23 -7.05
N SER A 172 1.87 22.44 -7.42
CA SER A 172 1.59 21.14 -6.79
C SER A 172 2.57 20.03 -7.21
N ASP A 173 3.02 20.05 -8.47
CA ASP A 173 3.99 19.09 -9.02
C ASP A 173 5.37 19.29 -8.40
N ASP A 174 5.83 20.54 -8.28
CA ASP A 174 7.10 20.86 -7.62
C ASP A 174 7.08 20.44 -6.14
N THR A 175 5.93 20.58 -5.45
CA THR A 175 5.76 20.16 -4.06
C THR A 175 5.82 18.64 -3.87
N SER A 176 5.16 17.86 -4.74
CA SER A 176 5.19 16.39 -4.69
C SER A 176 6.59 15.85 -5.01
N LYS A 177 7.25 16.39 -6.05
CA LYS A 177 8.65 16.06 -6.40
C LYS A 177 9.62 16.39 -5.28
N GLN A 178 9.46 17.54 -4.63
CA GLN A 178 10.27 17.91 -3.47
C GLN A 178 10.07 16.93 -2.32
N SER A 179 8.82 16.59 -2.00
CA SER A 179 8.49 15.64 -0.92
C SER A 179 9.08 14.25 -1.17
N LEU A 180 9.01 13.76 -2.42
CA LEU A 180 9.65 12.50 -2.82
C LEU A 180 11.17 12.56 -2.71
N THR A 181 11.77 13.69 -3.11
CA THR A 181 13.22 13.92 -3.01
C THR A 181 13.65 13.91 -1.55
N GLU A 182 12.92 14.57 -0.65
CA GLU A 182 13.18 14.55 0.79
C GLU A 182 13.08 13.13 1.37
N LEU A 183 12.04 12.38 0.98
CA LEU A 183 11.88 10.97 1.38
C LEU A 183 13.06 10.12 0.88
N CYS A 184 13.47 10.29 -0.38
CA CYS A 184 14.58 9.56 -0.99
C CYS A 184 15.91 9.86 -0.29
N VAL A 185 16.21 11.13 0.00
CA VAL A 185 17.42 11.54 0.74
C VAL A 185 17.40 10.99 2.16
N GLN A 186 16.26 11.02 2.85
CA GLN A 186 16.13 10.38 4.18
C GLN A 186 16.38 8.88 4.08
N TRP A 187 15.87 8.22 3.05
CA TRP A 187 16.08 6.79 2.82
C TRP A 187 17.55 6.45 2.62
N ILE A 188 18.24 7.19 1.74
CA ILE A 188 19.69 7.09 1.50
C ILE A 188 20.46 7.21 2.82
N ALA A 189 20.10 8.18 3.66
CA ALA A 189 20.75 8.39 4.95
C ALA A 189 20.57 7.20 5.89
N CYS A 190 19.46 6.47 5.80
CA CYS A 190 19.16 5.29 6.64
C CYS A 190 19.83 3.99 6.14
N VAL A 191 20.33 3.93 4.90
CA VAL A 191 20.93 2.71 4.35
C VAL A 191 22.36 2.51 4.88
N THR A 192 22.71 1.26 5.20
CA THR A 192 23.97 0.94 5.91
C THR A 192 25.17 0.74 5.00
N CYS A 193 24.95 0.44 3.71
CA CYS A 193 25.98 -0.09 2.80
C CYS A 193 26.33 0.83 1.62
N LEU A 194 25.87 2.09 1.61
CA LEU A 194 26.07 2.97 0.46
C LEU A 194 27.48 3.54 0.35
N GLY A 195 28.20 3.72 1.46
CA GLY A 195 29.56 4.28 1.44
C GLY A 195 29.64 5.59 0.64
N PRO A 196 30.67 5.79 -0.21
CA PRO A 196 30.80 6.98 -1.06
C PRO A 196 29.64 7.19 -2.05
N SER A 197 28.92 6.13 -2.41
CA SER A 197 27.78 6.20 -3.33
C SER A 197 26.59 6.96 -2.74
N ALA A 198 26.51 7.11 -1.41
CA ALA A 198 25.44 7.85 -0.75
C ALA A 198 25.35 9.30 -1.25
N THR A 199 26.49 9.99 -1.36
CA THR A 199 26.53 11.38 -1.85
C THR A 199 26.13 11.48 -3.31
N LEU A 200 26.54 10.52 -4.15
CA LEU A 200 26.16 10.47 -5.55
C LEU A 200 24.65 10.24 -5.70
N LEU A 201 24.08 9.27 -4.98
CA LEU A 201 22.65 9.00 -5.02
C LEU A 201 21.84 10.17 -4.50
N ALA A 202 22.29 10.86 -3.45
CA ALA A 202 21.64 12.06 -2.96
C ALA A 202 21.68 13.18 -4.01
N ALA A 203 22.81 13.38 -4.69
CA ALA A 203 22.91 14.37 -5.77
C ALA A 203 22.00 14.03 -6.96
N VAL A 204 21.90 12.74 -7.33
CA VAL A 204 21.01 12.26 -8.41
C VAL A 204 19.54 12.46 -8.01
N ALA A 205 19.16 12.10 -6.79
CA ALA A 205 17.80 12.35 -6.28
C ALA A 205 17.45 13.84 -6.28
N CYS A 206 18.34 14.70 -5.78
CA CYS A 206 18.15 16.16 -5.79
C CYS A 206 18.13 16.77 -7.20
N ALA A 207 18.67 16.07 -8.20
CA ALA A 207 18.60 16.49 -9.60
C ALA A 207 17.26 16.08 -10.27
N GLY A 208 16.30 15.55 -9.50
CA GLY A 208 14.97 15.17 -9.98
C GLY A 208 14.82 13.68 -10.30
N TYR A 209 15.87 12.87 -10.12
CA TYR A 209 15.84 11.43 -10.43
C TYR A 209 15.53 10.56 -9.21
N ALA A 210 14.76 11.08 -8.25
CA ALA A 210 14.42 10.35 -7.04
C ALA A 210 13.63 9.06 -7.36
N GLN A 211 12.76 9.09 -8.37
CA GLN A 211 11.91 7.97 -8.81
C GLN A 211 12.72 6.79 -9.35
N GLU A 212 13.79 7.05 -10.10
CA GLU A 212 14.64 6.04 -10.70
C GLU A 212 15.57 5.40 -9.66
N VAL A 213 15.97 6.18 -8.65
CA VAL A 213 16.83 5.73 -7.57
C VAL A 213 16.06 4.88 -6.55
N PHE A 214 14.80 5.26 -6.26
CA PHE A 214 14.07 4.71 -5.12
C PHE A 214 13.88 3.18 -5.14
N PRO A 215 13.50 2.52 -6.25
CA PRO A 215 13.35 1.07 -6.28
C PRO A 215 14.61 0.32 -5.86
N ALA A 216 15.79 0.83 -6.23
CA ALA A 216 17.06 0.22 -5.84
C ALA A 216 17.35 0.38 -4.34
N LEU A 217 16.83 1.43 -3.69
CA LEU A 217 17.01 1.67 -2.27
C LEU A 217 16.13 0.75 -1.38
N LEU A 218 14.98 0.30 -1.90
CA LEU A 218 14.04 -0.56 -1.16
C LEU A 218 14.62 -1.93 -0.81
N ASP A 219 15.56 -2.43 -1.62
CA ASP A 219 16.22 -3.72 -1.42
C ASP A 219 17.43 -3.65 -0.47
N LEU A 220 17.82 -2.45 -0.02
CA LEU A 220 19.01 -2.25 0.81
C LEU A 220 18.69 -2.32 2.31
N PRO A 221 19.63 -2.83 3.13
CA PRO A 221 19.47 -2.87 4.58
C PRO A 221 19.45 -1.48 5.21
N LEU A 222 18.47 -1.25 6.08
CA LEU A 222 18.26 -0.01 6.84
C LEU A 222 18.86 -0.11 8.24
N ARG A 223 19.34 1.03 8.76
CA ARG A 223 19.73 1.20 10.16
C ARG A 223 18.47 1.28 11.01
N ARG A 224 18.29 0.29 11.89
CA ARG A 224 17.13 0.20 12.78
C ARG A 224 16.88 1.48 13.61
N PRO A 225 17.90 2.19 14.16
CA PRO A 225 17.67 3.41 14.92
C PRO A 225 17.02 4.55 14.13
N ASP A 226 17.20 4.58 12.81
CA ASP A 226 16.74 5.69 11.97
C ASP A 226 15.36 5.44 11.33
N CYS A 227 14.84 4.22 11.44
CA CYS A 227 13.56 3.84 10.86
C CYS A 227 12.36 4.68 11.35
N PRO A 228 12.25 5.12 12.62
CA PRO A 228 11.16 6.02 13.01
C PRO A 228 11.19 7.36 12.25
N ALA A 229 12.38 7.92 12.02
CA ALA A 229 12.52 9.14 11.23
C ALA A 229 12.13 8.91 9.76
N LEU A 230 12.46 7.73 9.22
CA LEU A 230 12.04 7.32 7.88
C LEU A 230 10.51 7.16 7.78
N LEU A 231 9.88 6.49 8.76
CA LEU A 231 8.42 6.33 8.80
C LEU A 231 7.72 7.68 8.93
N HIS A 232 8.22 8.58 9.77
CA HIS A 232 7.69 9.93 9.87
C HIS A 232 7.77 10.69 8.53
N ARG A 233 8.84 10.52 7.75
CA ARG A 233 8.95 11.09 6.41
C ARG A 233 8.01 10.44 5.41
N LEU A 234 7.80 9.13 5.50
CA LEU A 234 6.83 8.41 4.67
C LEU A 234 5.40 8.90 4.93
N HIS A 235 5.03 9.09 6.20
CA HIS A 235 3.75 9.66 6.58
C HIS A 235 3.55 11.06 6.01
N LYS A 236 4.52 11.96 6.20
CA LYS A 236 4.48 13.30 5.60
C LYS A 236 4.31 13.24 4.09
N PHE A 237 5.07 12.39 3.41
CA PHE A 237 4.91 12.20 1.96
C PHE A 237 3.49 11.75 1.59
N ALA A 238 2.92 10.79 2.33
CA ALA A 238 1.58 10.28 2.07
C ALA A 238 0.46 11.32 2.35
N GLU A 239 0.70 12.26 3.26
CA GLU A 239 -0.20 13.41 3.52
C GLU A 239 0.01 14.56 2.51
N HIS A 240 1.21 14.73 1.97
CA HIS A 240 1.56 15.84 1.07
C HIS A 240 1.21 15.50 -0.38
N GLY A 241 -0.07 15.62 -0.73
CA GLY A 241 -0.59 15.51 -2.10
C GLY A 241 -2.00 16.06 -2.23
N ARG A 242 -2.48 16.28 -3.47
CA ARG A 242 -3.90 16.67 -3.72
C ARG A 242 -4.88 15.59 -3.26
N ASN A 243 -4.42 14.34 -3.17
CA ASN A 243 -5.17 13.20 -2.66
C ASN A 243 -4.27 12.51 -1.63
N GLU A 244 -4.55 12.68 -0.33
CA GLU A 244 -3.96 11.87 0.74
C GLU A 244 -3.91 10.40 0.28
N HIS A 245 -2.73 9.78 0.26
CA HIS A 245 -2.56 8.48 -0.37
C HIS A 245 -2.98 7.37 0.62
N PRO A 246 -4.22 6.84 0.60
CA PRO A 246 -4.79 6.13 1.75
C PRO A 246 -4.08 4.81 2.00
N LEU A 247 -3.64 4.14 0.93
CA LEU A 247 -2.82 2.92 1.01
C LEU A 247 -1.44 3.15 1.62
N LEU A 248 -0.79 4.29 1.33
CA LEU A 248 0.52 4.61 1.93
C LEU A 248 0.36 5.00 3.40
N LEU A 249 -0.72 5.70 3.77
CA LEU A 249 -1.05 5.98 5.16
C LEU A 249 -1.32 4.69 5.93
N GLN A 250 -2.17 3.80 5.41
CA GLN A 250 -2.43 2.50 6.02
C GLN A 250 -1.15 1.65 6.15
N LEU A 251 -0.28 1.68 5.13
CA LEU A 251 1.01 1.00 5.19
C LEU A 251 1.92 1.59 6.27
N HIS A 252 1.97 2.92 6.36
CA HIS A 252 2.73 3.61 7.40
C HIS A 252 2.26 3.18 8.79
N ASP A 253 0.95 3.19 9.04
CA ASP A 253 0.39 2.90 10.36
C ASP A 253 0.68 1.46 10.78
N GLU A 254 0.53 0.50 9.87
CA GLU A 254 0.85 -0.90 10.14
C GLU A 254 2.35 -1.14 10.33
N LEU A 255 3.22 -0.43 9.58
CA LEU A 255 4.66 -0.47 9.78
C LEU A 255 5.06 0.12 11.14
N PHE A 256 4.44 1.23 11.52
CA PHE A 256 4.69 1.91 12.78
C PHE A 256 4.25 1.04 13.97
N GLU A 257 3.05 0.47 13.94
CA GLU A 257 2.54 -0.49 14.93
C GLU A 257 3.51 -1.67 15.08
N ALA A 258 3.89 -2.32 13.97
CA ALA A 258 4.83 -3.42 13.99
C ALA A 258 6.20 -3.03 14.54
N TRP A 259 6.65 -1.80 14.31
CA TRP A 259 7.92 -1.30 14.81
C TRP A 259 7.96 -1.16 16.33
N GLN A 260 6.87 -0.68 16.93
CA GLN A 260 6.74 -0.52 18.37
C GLN A 260 6.73 -1.88 19.10
N GLU A 261 6.23 -2.92 18.45
CA GLU A 261 6.20 -4.28 19.01
C GLU A 261 7.55 -5.02 18.94
N LEU A 262 8.52 -4.52 18.17
CA LEU A 262 9.81 -5.21 18.03
C LEU A 262 10.68 -5.06 19.31
N PRO A 263 11.29 -6.14 19.81
CA PRO A 263 12.11 -6.09 21.02
C PRO A 263 13.32 -5.15 20.82
N GLY A 264 13.50 -4.22 21.76
CA GLY A 264 14.54 -3.16 21.72
C GLY A 264 14.03 -1.71 21.76
N TYR A 265 12.72 -1.49 21.95
CA TYR A 265 12.08 -0.18 22.13
C TYR A 265 11.53 0.07 23.56
N VAL A 266 11.99 -0.70 24.55
CA VAL A 266 11.80 -0.45 25.99
C VAL A 266 13.16 -0.40 26.68
#